data_AF-A0A2V6MUJ0-F1
#
_entry.id   AF-A0A2V6MUJ0-F1
#
_cell.length_a   1.000
_cell.length_b   1.000
_cell.length_c   1.000
_cell.angle_alpha   90.00
_cell.angle_beta   90.00
_cell.angle_gamma   90.00
#
_symmetry.space_group_name_H-M   'P 1'
#
loop_
_entity.id
_entity.type
_entity.pdbx_description
1 polymer ?
#
loop_
_entity_poly.entity_id
_entity_poly.type
_entity_poly.pdbx_seq_one_letter_code
_entity_poly.pdbx_strand_id
1 'polypeptide(L)'
;MPCWIAWRTIIASTPQRIYSTGHSMGGRGALYFAFRLPSRFAAVLSVSPISPITAWGRSLAQMPVWLFHGTADASAPIAETKELVQAIEAAGGHPRFNSLEGRDHFILDVYDQPDVYNWLLQQKRRGSITQKPTGI
;
A
#
# COMPACT_ATOMS: atom_id res chain seq x y z
N MET A 1 19.41 -23.05 -2.12
CA MET A 1 18.70 -22.06 -2.97
C MET A 1 18.44 -20.82 -2.14
N PRO A 2 19.15 -19.70 -2.33
CA PRO A 2 18.86 -18.50 -1.56
C PRO A 2 17.66 -17.78 -2.19
N CYS A 3 16.62 -17.64 -1.38
CA CYS A 3 15.47 -16.79 -1.62
C CYS A 3 15.92 -15.32 -1.46
N TRP A 4 15.90 -14.56 -2.55
CA TRP A 4 16.20 -13.13 -2.53
C TRP A 4 14.92 -12.35 -2.26
N ILE A 5 14.73 -11.90 -1.02
CA ILE A 5 13.76 -10.84 -0.73
C ILE A 5 14.46 -9.50 -1.00
N ALA A 6 14.20 -8.92 -2.17
CA ALA A 6 14.69 -7.59 -2.52
C ALA A 6 13.74 -6.52 -1.96
N TRP A 7 14.08 -5.93 -0.82
CA TRP A 7 13.44 -4.70 -0.36
C TRP A 7 14.18 -3.49 -0.96
N ARG A 8 13.54 -2.79 -1.91
CA ARG A 8 14.03 -1.49 -2.39
C ARG A 8 13.40 -0.37 -1.56
N THR A 9 14.14 0.12 -0.57
CA THR A 9 13.80 1.38 0.11
C THR A 9 14.29 2.55 -0.74
N ILE A 10 13.39 3.28 -1.39
CA ILE A 10 13.73 4.59 -1.97
C ILE A 10 13.77 5.59 -0.82
N ILE A 11 14.96 5.93 -0.33
CA ILE A 11 15.15 6.99 0.66
C ILE A 11 15.35 8.32 -0.09
N ALA A 12 14.27 9.08 -0.28
CA ALA A 12 14.38 10.52 -0.48
C ALA A 12 14.58 11.16 0.91
N SER A 13 15.62 11.98 1.11
CA SER A 13 16.13 12.45 2.41
C SER A 13 15.22 13.45 3.17
N THR A 14 13.92 13.18 3.25
CA THR A 14 13.00 13.88 4.15
C THR A 14 12.14 12.85 4.90
N PRO A 15 12.00 12.93 6.24
CA PRO A 15 11.23 11.96 7.04
C PRO A 15 9.71 11.96 6.73
N GLN A 16 9.27 12.76 5.76
CA GLN A 16 7.90 12.89 5.29
C GLN A 16 7.63 12.12 3.99
N ARG A 17 8.64 11.48 3.39
CA ARG A 17 8.55 10.76 2.10
C ARG A 17 9.12 9.35 2.22
N ILE A 18 8.55 8.58 3.13
CA ILE A 18 8.84 7.15 3.30
C ILE A 18 7.67 6.40 2.69
N TYR A 19 7.93 5.48 1.78
CA TYR A 19 6.88 4.69 1.12
C TYR A 19 7.05 3.21 1.49
N SER A 20 5.94 2.49 1.58
CA SER A 20 5.93 1.05 1.82
C SER A 20 5.48 0.33 0.56
N THR A 21 6.22 -0.68 0.12
CA THR A 21 5.82 -1.51 -1.03
C THR A 21 6.28 -2.95 -0.95
N GLY A 22 5.56 -3.84 -1.62
CA GLY A 22 5.95 -5.24 -1.78
C GLY A 22 4.97 -6.03 -2.65
N HIS A 23 5.38 -7.25 -2.99
CA HIS A 23 4.59 -8.22 -3.74
C HIS A 23 4.22 -9.43 -2.86
N SER A 24 3.03 -10.01 -3.03
CA SER A 24 2.61 -11.23 -2.31
C SER A 24 2.65 -11.07 -0.79
N MET A 25 3.39 -11.94 -0.08
CA MET A 25 3.70 -11.79 1.34
C MET A 25 4.34 -10.43 1.65
N GLY A 26 5.19 -9.92 0.77
CA GLY A 26 5.73 -8.56 0.87
C GLY A 26 4.67 -7.48 0.67
N GLY A 27 3.67 -7.71 -0.19
CA GLY A 27 2.52 -6.82 -0.37
C GLY A 27 1.66 -6.73 0.89
N ARG A 28 1.42 -7.87 1.55
CA ARG A 28 0.80 -7.91 2.88
C ARG A 28 1.66 -7.21 3.92
N GLY A 29 2.96 -7.46 3.92
CA GLY A 29 3.91 -6.82 4.84
C GLY A 29 3.91 -5.29 4.70
N ALA A 30 3.87 -4.79 3.47
CA ALA A 30 3.80 -3.37 3.19
C ALA A 30 2.55 -2.72 3.80
N LEU A 31 1.38 -3.35 3.62
CA LEU A 31 0.12 -2.94 4.22
C LEU A 31 0.14 -3.06 5.74
N TYR A 32 0.71 -4.14 6.29
CA TYR A 32 0.80 -4.38 7.73
C TYR A 32 1.59 -3.27 8.43
N PHE A 33 2.78 -2.93 7.92
CA PHE A 33 3.58 -1.86 8.50
C PHE A 33 2.88 -0.52 8.39
N ALA A 34 2.22 -0.24 7.29
CA ALA A 34 1.48 1.00 7.10
C ALA A 34 0.29 1.12 8.07
N PHE A 35 -0.50 0.05 8.20
CA PHE A 35 -1.59 -0.03 9.16
C PHE A 35 -1.10 0.16 10.61
N ARG A 36 0.03 -0.47 10.97
CA ARG A 36 0.56 -0.48 12.34
C ARG A 36 1.30 0.81 12.69
N LEU A 37 1.92 1.45 11.70
CA LEU A 37 2.75 2.65 11.84
C LEU A 37 2.27 3.76 10.87
N PRO A 38 1.00 4.22 10.98
CA PRO A 38 0.40 5.11 9.98
C PRO A 38 1.09 6.48 9.90
N SER A 39 1.79 6.89 10.97
CA SER A 39 2.59 8.12 11.01
C SER A 39 3.98 7.98 10.39
N ARG A 40 4.40 6.79 9.92
CA ARG A 40 5.72 6.58 9.32
C ARG A 40 5.71 6.73 7.82
N PHE A 41 4.61 6.38 7.15
CA PHE A 41 4.56 6.30 5.71
C PHE A 41 3.77 7.46 5.08
N ALA A 42 4.22 7.90 3.92
CA ALA A 42 3.56 8.87 3.08
C ALA A 42 2.53 8.22 2.16
N ALA A 43 2.78 6.97 1.75
CA ALA A 43 1.90 6.17 0.90
C ALA A 43 2.30 4.69 0.96
N VAL A 44 1.37 3.84 0.51
CA VAL A 44 1.57 2.40 0.34
C VAL A 44 1.23 2.00 -1.07
N LEU A 45 2.11 1.24 -1.69
CA LEU A 45 1.85 0.47 -2.90
C LEU A 45 1.84 -1.00 -2.52
N SER A 46 0.88 -1.78 -2.97
CA SER A 46 0.85 -3.22 -2.68
C SER A 46 0.42 -4.00 -3.90
N VAL A 47 1.17 -5.05 -4.20
CA VAL A 47 1.02 -5.85 -5.41
C VAL A 47 0.68 -7.29 -5.02
N SER A 48 -0.44 -7.80 -5.49
CA SER A 48 -0.98 -9.13 -5.19
C SER A 48 -0.89 -9.52 -3.70
N PRO A 49 -1.31 -8.69 -2.74
CA PRO A 49 -1.15 -9.01 -1.32
C PRO A 49 -1.90 -10.29 -0.95
N ILE A 50 -1.27 -11.09 -0.09
CA ILE A 50 -1.95 -12.21 0.59
C ILE A 50 -2.70 -11.72 1.82
N SER A 51 -3.61 -12.54 2.32
CA SER A 51 -4.60 -12.15 3.31
C SER A 51 -4.46 -12.91 4.65
N PRO A 52 -5.28 -12.63 5.69
CA PRO A 52 -6.34 -11.60 5.80
C PRO A 52 -5.77 -10.17 5.94
N ILE A 53 -6.44 -9.19 5.32
CA ILE A 53 -6.07 -7.75 5.35
C ILE A 53 -7.25 -6.77 5.53
N THR A 54 -8.50 -7.19 5.33
CA THR A 54 -9.71 -6.32 5.34
C THR A 54 -9.87 -5.50 6.64
N ALA A 55 -9.51 -6.08 7.79
CA ALA A 55 -9.59 -5.40 9.09
C ALA A 55 -8.72 -4.13 9.20
N TRP A 56 -7.79 -3.91 8.27
CA TRP A 56 -6.87 -2.77 8.29
C TRP A 56 -7.43 -1.54 7.58
N GLY A 57 -8.57 -1.66 6.89
CA GLY A 57 -9.14 -0.62 6.02
C GLY A 57 -9.27 0.75 6.68
N ARG A 58 -9.77 0.82 7.92
CA ARG A 58 -9.92 2.10 8.65
C ARG A 58 -8.60 2.83 8.90
N SER A 59 -7.52 2.12 9.21
CA SER A 59 -6.20 2.76 9.39
C SER A 59 -5.64 3.21 8.06
N LEU A 60 -5.77 2.34 7.05
CA LEU A 60 -5.26 2.57 5.70
C LEU A 60 -5.99 3.72 4.98
N ALA A 61 -7.25 3.99 5.31
CA ALA A 61 -8.01 5.15 4.82
C ALA A 61 -7.39 6.51 5.15
N GLN A 62 -6.47 6.57 6.11
CA GLN A 62 -5.80 7.81 6.52
C GLN A 62 -4.61 8.18 5.63
N MET A 63 -4.24 7.34 4.66
CA MET A 63 -3.11 7.59 3.77
C MET A 63 -3.41 7.18 2.33
N PRO A 64 -2.63 7.67 1.36
CA PRO A 64 -2.67 7.17 -0.01
C PRO A 64 -2.31 5.68 -0.08
N VAL A 65 -3.20 4.90 -0.67
CA VAL A 65 -3.02 3.46 -0.91
C VAL A 65 -3.23 3.17 -2.39
N TRP A 66 -2.32 2.41 -2.99
CA TRP A 66 -2.46 1.89 -4.34
C TRP A 66 -2.27 0.37 -4.35
N LEU A 67 -3.28 -0.34 -4.82
CA LEU A 67 -3.33 -1.79 -4.91
C LEU A 67 -3.31 -2.24 -6.38
N PHE A 68 -2.54 -3.28 -6.68
CA PHE A 68 -2.56 -3.99 -7.95
C PHE A 68 -2.80 -5.47 -7.70
N HIS A 69 -3.64 -6.11 -8.50
CA HIS A 69 -3.92 -7.55 -8.37
C HIS A 69 -4.36 -8.16 -9.71
N GLY A 70 -3.85 -9.35 -10.03
CA GLY A 70 -4.29 -10.10 -11.22
C GLY A 70 -5.65 -10.78 -11.01
N THR A 71 -6.53 -10.77 -12.01
CA THR A 71 -7.85 -11.43 -11.89
C THR A 71 -7.78 -12.95 -11.92
N ALA A 72 -6.71 -13.51 -12.48
CA ALA A 72 -6.45 -14.95 -12.57
C ALA A 72 -5.43 -15.43 -11.51
N ASP A 73 -5.24 -14.67 -10.43
CA ASP A 73 -4.37 -15.06 -9.32
C ASP A 73 -4.95 -16.25 -8.54
N ALA A 74 -4.37 -17.42 -8.79
CA ALA A 74 -4.73 -18.66 -8.09
C ALA A 74 -4.04 -18.83 -6.71
N SER A 75 -3.02 -18.02 -6.40
CA SER A 75 -2.26 -18.11 -5.15
C SER A 75 -2.84 -17.21 -4.06
N ALA A 76 -3.30 -16.02 -4.44
CA ALA A 76 -3.93 -15.04 -3.57
C ALA A 76 -5.21 -14.53 -4.24
N PRO A 77 -6.40 -15.07 -3.89
CA PRO A 77 -7.64 -14.68 -4.54
C PRO A 77 -7.90 -13.17 -4.45
N ILE A 78 -8.14 -12.53 -5.60
CA ILE A 78 -8.39 -11.07 -5.71
C ILE A 78 -9.58 -10.57 -4.85
N ALA A 79 -10.49 -11.46 -4.48
CA ALA A 79 -11.65 -11.13 -3.65
C ALA A 79 -11.25 -10.39 -2.36
N GLU A 80 -10.18 -10.82 -1.70
CA GLU A 80 -9.75 -10.21 -0.43
C GLU A 80 -9.15 -8.82 -0.62
N THR A 81 -8.46 -8.57 -1.75
CA THR A 81 -8.03 -7.22 -2.11
C THR A 81 -9.22 -6.31 -2.42
N LYS A 82 -10.26 -6.83 -3.07
CA LYS A 82 -11.52 -6.09 -3.31
C LYS A 82 -12.23 -5.74 -2.00
N GLU A 83 -12.29 -6.67 -1.04
CA GLU A 83 -12.85 -6.42 0.28
C GLU A 83 -12.06 -5.34 1.05
N LEU A 84 -10.73 -5.36 0.96
CA LEU A 84 -9.92 -4.29 1.54
C LEU A 84 -10.21 -2.93 0.90
N VAL A 85 -10.31 -2.85 -0.43
CA VAL A 85 -10.69 -1.62 -1.14
C VAL A 85 -12.01 -1.08 -0.60
N GLN A 86 -13.04 -1.94 -0.51
CA GLN A 86 -14.34 -1.58 0.05
C GLN A 86 -14.24 -1.12 1.51
N ALA A 87 -13.42 -1.79 2.33
CA ALA A 87 -13.23 -1.40 3.73
C ALA A 87 -12.52 -0.05 3.89
N ILE A 88 -11.59 0.28 3.00
CA ILE A 88 -10.93 1.61 2.96
C ILE A 88 -11.96 2.67 2.52
N GLU A 89 -12.72 2.41 1.46
CA GLU A 89 -13.76 3.32 0.95
C GLU A 89 -14.85 3.58 1.99
N ALA A 90 -15.34 2.53 2.66
CA ALA A 90 -16.33 2.64 3.74
C ALA A 90 -15.82 3.44 4.95
N ALA A 91 -14.50 3.54 5.13
CA ALA A 91 -13.86 4.36 6.14
C ALA A 91 -13.55 5.80 5.66
N GLY A 92 -13.99 6.18 4.45
CA GLY A 92 -13.80 7.51 3.86
C GLY A 92 -12.47 7.69 3.13
N GLY A 93 -11.71 6.61 2.90
CA GLY A 93 -10.49 6.64 2.10
C GLY A 93 -10.78 6.56 0.60
N HIS A 94 -9.76 6.84 -0.20
CA HIS A 94 -9.85 6.80 -1.67
C HIS A 94 -8.67 5.98 -2.24
N PRO A 95 -8.67 4.65 -2.06
CA PRO A 95 -7.61 3.81 -2.57
C PRO A 95 -7.63 3.81 -4.11
N ARG A 96 -6.46 3.73 -4.73
CA ARG A 96 -6.35 3.35 -6.14
C ARG A 96 -6.31 1.84 -6.22
N PHE A 97 -7.06 1.26 -7.14
CA PHE A 97 -7.06 -0.18 -7.36
C PHE A 97 -7.02 -0.50 -8.86
N ASN A 98 -6.01 -1.25 -9.27
CA ASN A 98 -5.87 -1.78 -10.62
C ASN A 98 -6.02 -3.30 -10.59
N SER A 99 -7.18 -3.76 -11.03
CA SER A 99 -7.45 -5.15 -11.35
C SER A 99 -6.91 -5.45 -12.75
N LEU A 100 -5.92 -6.33 -12.87
CA LEU A 100 -5.27 -6.64 -14.14
C LEU A 100 -5.90 -7.91 -14.73
N GLU A 101 -6.70 -7.72 -15.78
CA GLU A 101 -7.49 -8.80 -16.39
C GLU A 101 -6.61 -9.92 -16.96
N GLY A 102 -6.96 -11.17 -16.67
CA GLY A 102 -6.26 -12.38 -17.09
C GLY A 102 -4.86 -12.57 -16.49
N ARG A 103 -4.38 -11.64 -15.67
CA ARG A 103 -3.04 -11.71 -15.08
C ARG A 103 -3.03 -12.60 -13.84
N ASP A 104 -1.91 -13.27 -13.62
CA ASP A 104 -1.69 -14.21 -12.52
C ASP A 104 -1.13 -13.50 -11.27
N HIS A 105 -0.57 -14.29 -10.34
CA HIS A 105 0.03 -13.79 -9.11
C HIS A 105 1.25 -12.90 -9.34
N PHE A 106 2.04 -13.14 -10.39
CA PHE A 106 3.38 -12.56 -10.60
C PHE A 106 3.36 -11.37 -11.57
N ILE A 107 2.71 -10.30 -11.14
CA ILE A 107 2.59 -9.03 -11.88
C ILE A 107 3.69 -8.01 -11.49
N LEU A 108 4.94 -8.47 -11.43
CA LEU A 108 6.07 -7.63 -11.00
C LEU A 108 6.43 -6.51 -11.99
N ASP A 109 5.99 -6.62 -13.24
CA ASP A 109 6.05 -5.58 -14.28
C ASP A 109 5.32 -4.28 -13.87
N VAL A 110 4.45 -4.32 -12.86
CA VAL A 110 3.92 -3.10 -12.21
C VAL A 110 5.05 -2.18 -11.75
N TYR A 111 6.17 -2.72 -11.25
CA TYR A 111 7.30 -1.93 -10.82
C TYR A 111 8.10 -1.32 -11.98
N ASP A 112 7.90 -1.75 -13.21
CA ASP A 112 8.57 -1.15 -14.37
C ASP A 112 7.82 0.09 -14.89
N GLN A 113 6.60 0.34 -14.39
CA GLN A 113 5.77 1.47 -14.80
C GLN A 113 6.26 2.79 -14.17
N PRO A 114 6.69 3.80 -14.96
CA PRO A 114 7.15 5.08 -14.42
C PRO A 114 6.09 5.79 -13.58
N ASP A 115 4.82 5.62 -13.92
CA ASP A 115 3.68 6.24 -13.25
C ASP A 115 3.54 5.81 -11.78
N VAL A 116 3.98 4.59 -11.46
CA VAL A 116 4.02 4.10 -10.07
C VAL A 116 4.95 4.97 -9.23
N TYR A 117 6.16 5.24 -9.74
CA TYR A 117 7.13 6.06 -9.04
C TYR A 117 6.74 7.54 -9.05
N ASN A 118 6.22 8.04 -10.16
CA ASN A 118 5.70 9.41 -10.24
C ASN A 118 4.60 9.64 -9.20
N TRP A 119 3.67 8.69 -9.06
CA TRP A 119 2.63 8.76 -8.05
C TRP A 119 3.19 8.72 -6.63
N LEU A 120 4.12 7.80 -6.32
CA LEU A 120 4.75 7.72 -5.01
C LEU A 120 5.42 9.05 -4.66
N LEU A 121 6.18 9.64 -5.58
CA LEU A 121 6.89 10.91 -5.40
C LEU A 121 5.95 12.12 -5.24
N GLN A 122 4.70 12.04 -5.70
CA GLN A 122 3.69 13.07 -5.42
C GLN A 122 3.19 13.00 -3.97
N GLN A 123 3.29 11.84 -3.31
CA GLN A 123 2.78 11.68 -1.95
C GLN A 123 3.74 12.27 -0.91
N LYS A 124 3.17 12.91 0.09
CA LYS A 124 3.88 13.44 1.25
C LYS A 124 3.04 13.14 2.49
N ARG A 125 3.66 12.58 3.51
CA ARG A 125 2.98 12.36 4.79
C ARG A 125 2.47 13.70 5.31
N ARG A 126 1.17 13.80 5.58
CA ARG A 126 0.61 14.96 6.27
C ARG A 126 1.28 15.03 7.64
N GLY A 127 1.92 16.15 7.96
CA GLY A 127 2.48 16.37 9.30
C GLY A 127 1.39 16.17 10.33
N SER A 128 1.72 15.58 11.49
CA SER A 128 0.79 15.58 12.62
C SER A 128 0.38 17.02 12.88
N ILE A 129 -0.93 17.29 12.89
CA ILE A 129 -1.43 18.54 13.45
C ILE A 129 -0.99 18.52 14.91
N THR A 130 0.03 19.31 15.26
CA THR A 130 0.27 19.69 16.65
C THR A 130 -0.97 20.47 17.06
N GLN A 131 -1.91 19.80 17.73
CA GLN A 131 -2.93 20.49 18.52
C GLN A 131 -2.16 21.43 19.45
N LYS A 132 -2.29 22.73 19.20
CA LYS A 132 -1.75 23.77 20.08
C LYS A 132 -2.37 23.50 21.45
N PRO A 133 -1.60 23.42 22.56
CA PRO A 133 -2.22 23.34 23.87
C PRO A 133 -3.07 24.60 24.03
N THR A 134 -4.39 24.41 24.13
CA THR A 134 -5.30 25.45 24.59
C THR A 134 -4.88 25.78 26.01
N GLY A 135 -4.19 26.91 26.16
CA GLY A 135 -3.85 27.44 27.46
C GLY A 135 -5.12 27.72 28.25
N ILE A 136 -5.14 27.24 29.49
CA ILE A 136 -5.83 27.83 30.63
C ILE A 136 -4.81 27.85 31.76
#